data_AF-A0A0D2UAL9-F1
#
_entry.id   AF-A0A0D2UAL9-F1
#
_cell.length_a   1.000
_cell.length_b   1.000
_cell.length_c   1.000
_cell.angle_alpha   90.00
_cell.angle_beta   90.00
_cell.angle_gamma   90.00
#
_symmetry.space_group_name_H-M   'P 1'
#
loop_
_entity.id
_entity.type
_entity.pdbx_description
1 polymer ?
#
loop_
_entity_poly.entity_id
_entity_poly.type
_entity_poly.pdbx_seq_one_letter_code
_entity_poly.pdbx_strand_id
1 'polypeptide(L)'
;MERKSQAKPILFFFVLVSALIETSYAGDIAIYWGQNGNEGTLSDTCATGRYKYVNIGFLNTFGNGATPGLNLAGHCSPASNGCTSLSGEIKSCQNQGIKVMLSLGGGAGSYSLASQEDAKSVADYLWNNFLGGTSSSRPLGDAVLDGIDFDIEAGSGQYWDDLARSLSAYSSQGRKVYLTAAPQCPFPDAHLGTAINTGLFDYVWIQFYNNPLAQCQYASGNTKDILNSWNQWTSINAGSIFLGLPASPEAAGSGYIPPDVLTSQILPTIKSSGKYGGVMLWSKFFDNDYSAAIINSV
;
A
#
# COMPACT_ATOMS: atom_id res chain seq x y z
N MET A 1 36.36 -56.15 51.38
CA MET A 1 35.86 -55.79 50.04
C MET A 1 35.01 -54.54 50.22
N GLU A 2 35.62 -53.36 50.21
CA GLU A 2 34.89 -52.08 50.31
C GLU A 2 35.52 -51.11 49.32
N ARG A 3 34.72 -50.69 48.33
CA ARG A 3 35.12 -49.77 47.26
C ARG A 3 35.04 -48.33 47.79
N LYS A 4 36.19 -47.64 47.84
CA LYS A 4 36.21 -46.17 47.96
C LYS A 4 35.83 -45.56 46.61
N SER A 5 34.67 -44.92 46.54
CA SER A 5 34.24 -44.11 45.40
C SER A 5 34.86 -42.71 45.51
N GLN A 6 35.70 -42.34 44.55
CA GLN A 6 36.15 -40.95 44.37
C GLN A 6 35.16 -40.22 43.48
N ALA A 7 34.49 -39.20 44.00
CA ALA A 7 33.72 -38.27 43.20
C ALA A 7 34.64 -37.19 42.61
N LYS A 8 34.67 -37.07 41.27
CA LYS A 8 35.26 -35.92 40.57
C LYS A 8 34.21 -34.80 40.46
N PRO A 9 34.57 -33.53 40.71
CA PRO A 9 33.66 -32.42 40.44
C PRO A 9 33.67 -32.14 38.93
N ILE A 10 32.52 -32.35 38.27
CA ILE A 10 32.29 -31.89 36.89
C ILE A 10 31.87 -30.43 36.98
N LEU A 11 32.76 -29.54 36.55
CA LEU A 11 32.49 -28.11 36.42
C LEU A 11 31.54 -27.90 35.23
N PHE A 12 30.27 -27.64 35.49
CA PHE A 12 29.27 -27.30 34.47
C PHE A 12 29.45 -25.84 34.06
N PHE A 13 30.08 -25.59 32.92
CA PHE A 13 30.17 -24.26 32.31
C PHE A 13 28.90 -24.01 31.50
N PHE A 14 27.92 -23.32 32.10
CA PHE A 14 26.76 -22.82 31.35
C PHE A 14 27.20 -21.59 30.54
N VAL A 15 27.49 -21.79 29.25
CA VAL A 15 27.60 -20.69 28.30
C VAL A 15 26.19 -20.24 27.94
N LEU A 16 25.72 -19.13 28.53
CA LEU A 16 24.57 -18.40 27.99
C LEU A 16 25.02 -17.72 26.69
N VAL A 17 24.77 -18.37 25.55
CA VAL A 17 24.74 -17.66 24.27
C VAL A 17 23.35 -17.06 24.14
N SER A 18 23.20 -15.81 24.58
CA SER A 18 22.05 -15.00 24.20
C SER A 18 22.17 -14.69 22.71
N ALA A 19 21.53 -15.49 21.86
CA ALA A 19 21.38 -15.17 20.46
C ALA A 19 20.50 -13.92 20.36
N LEU A 20 21.11 -12.78 20.03
CA LEU A 20 20.43 -11.64 19.45
C LEU A 20 19.90 -12.11 18.09
N ILE A 21 18.68 -12.63 18.07
CA ILE A 21 17.92 -12.72 16.83
C ILE A 21 17.52 -11.28 16.54
N GLU A 22 18.36 -10.56 15.78
CA GLU A 22 17.84 -9.44 15.02
C GLU A 22 16.77 -10.03 14.11
N THR A 23 15.51 -9.78 14.46
CA THR A 23 14.40 -10.06 13.56
C THR A 23 14.60 -9.16 12.35
N SER A 24 15.26 -9.69 11.33
CA SER A 24 15.27 -9.11 10.00
C SER A 24 13.82 -9.10 9.52
N TYR A 25 13.09 -8.03 9.79
CA TYR A 25 11.81 -7.79 9.16
C TYR A 25 12.09 -7.58 7.67
N ALA A 26 11.81 -8.61 6.88
CA ALA A 26 11.75 -8.46 5.43
C ALA A 26 10.51 -7.61 5.14
N GLY A 27 10.71 -6.48 4.45
CA GLY A 27 9.61 -5.67 3.96
C GLY A 27 8.98 -6.29 2.72
N ASP A 28 7.86 -5.73 2.30
CA ASP A 28 7.14 -6.11 1.10
C ASP A 28 7.16 -4.99 0.05
N ILE A 29 6.86 -5.31 -1.21
CA ILE A 29 6.66 -4.29 -2.25
C ILE A 29 5.17 -4.20 -2.61
N ALA A 30 4.64 -2.99 -2.58
CA ALA A 30 3.34 -2.61 -3.14
C ALA A 30 3.51 -1.92 -4.50
N ILE A 31 2.58 -2.12 -5.43
CA ILE A 31 2.65 -1.54 -6.78
C ILE A 31 1.27 -1.04 -7.23
N TYR A 32 1.22 0.11 -7.91
CA TYR A 32 0.04 0.55 -8.64
C TYR A 32 -0.01 -0.05 -10.05
N TRP A 33 -1.19 -0.53 -10.46
CA TRP A 33 -1.48 -1.09 -11.78
C TRP A 33 -2.82 -0.56 -12.30
N GLY A 34 -2.95 -0.37 -13.60
CA GLY A 34 -4.22 -0.07 -14.28
C GLY A 34 -4.22 1.24 -15.05
N GLN A 35 -3.18 2.08 -14.93
CA GLN A 35 -3.15 3.41 -15.56
C GLN A 35 -2.37 3.47 -16.87
N ASN A 36 -1.85 2.35 -17.36
CA ASN A 36 -1.27 2.28 -18.71
C ASN A 36 -1.53 0.92 -19.36
N GLY A 37 -2.25 0.90 -20.48
CA GLY A 37 -2.59 -0.34 -21.19
C GLY A 37 -1.39 -1.17 -21.69
N ASN A 38 -0.18 -0.59 -21.67
CA ASN A 38 1.05 -1.27 -22.07
C ASN A 38 1.87 -1.79 -20.87
N GLU A 39 1.34 -1.76 -19.65
CA GLU A 39 2.08 -2.21 -18.44
C GLU A 39 2.01 -3.71 -18.17
N GLY A 40 1.39 -4.46 -19.08
CA GLY A 40 1.12 -5.90 -18.94
C GLY A 40 -0.16 -6.19 -18.18
N THR A 41 -0.60 -7.44 -18.21
CA THR A 41 -1.82 -7.87 -17.52
C THR A 41 -1.64 -7.85 -16.00
N LEU A 42 -2.75 -7.91 -15.26
CA LEU A 42 -2.69 -8.04 -13.80
C LEU A 42 -2.08 -9.38 -13.41
N SER A 43 -2.41 -10.45 -14.14
CA SER A 43 -1.80 -11.77 -13.95
C SER A 43 -0.29 -11.76 -14.14
N ASP A 44 0.21 -11.14 -15.21
CA ASP A 44 1.65 -11.04 -15.47
C ASP A 44 2.36 -10.23 -14.39
N THR A 45 1.73 -9.15 -13.92
CA THR A 45 2.21 -8.31 -12.81
C THR A 45 2.41 -9.15 -11.55
N CYS A 46 1.40 -9.94 -11.19
CA CYS A 46 1.44 -10.82 -10.02
C CYS A 46 2.45 -11.97 -10.19
N ALA A 47 2.52 -12.56 -11.39
CA ALA A 47 3.43 -13.65 -11.72
C ALA A 47 4.91 -13.28 -11.67
N THR A 48 5.26 -11.99 -11.63
CA THR A 48 6.64 -11.55 -11.37
C THR A 48 7.17 -12.03 -10.02
N GLY A 49 6.28 -12.29 -9.05
CA GLY A 49 6.65 -12.66 -7.68
C GLY A 49 7.27 -11.51 -6.87
N ARG A 50 7.29 -10.28 -7.41
CA ARG A 50 7.96 -9.13 -6.80
C ARG A 50 7.08 -8.35 -5.82
N TYR A 51 5.76 -8.49 -5.91
CA TYR A 51 4.81 -7.65 -5.17
C TYR A 51 3.96 -8.48 -4.23
N LYS A 52 3.66 -7.94 -3.04
CA LYS A 52 2.67 -8.50 -2.11
C LYS A 52 1.33 -7.76 -2.11
N TYR A 53 1.33 -6.55 -2.67
CA TYR A 53 0.16 -5.70 -2.75
C TYR A 53 0.07 -5.12 -4.16
N VAL A 54 -1.11 -5.19 -4.78
CA VAL A 54 -1.40 -4.52 -6.06
C VAL A 54 -2.60 -3.61 -5.87
N ASN A 55 -2.41 -2.32 -6.14
CA ASN A 55 -3.45 -1.31 -6.12
C ASN A 55 -3.99 -1.11 -7.53
N ILE A 56 -5.24 -1.51 -7.76
CA ILE A 56 -5.92 -1.30 -9.04
C ILE A 56 -6.40 0.16 -9.07
N GLY A 57 -5.68 0.99 -9.82
CA GLY A 57 -5.99 2.40 -10.03
C GLY A 57 -6.76 2.61 -11.33
N PHE A 58 -7.92 3.28 -11.35
CA PHE A 58 -8.61 3.92 -10.22
C PHE A 58 -10.14 3.96 -10.37
N LEU A 59 -10.85 3.93 -9.24
CA LEU A 59 -12.19 4.52 -9.16
C LEU A 59 -12.03 6.04 -8.98
N ASN A 60 -12.07 6.77 -10.09
CA ASN A 60 -11.70 8.19 -10.12
C ASN A 60 -12.89 9.15 -10.33
N THR A 61 -14.12 8.63 -10.37
CA THR A 61 -15.35 9.42 -10.28
C THR A 61 -16.25 8.79 -9.23
N PHE A 62 -16.67 9.52 -8.19
CA PHE A 62 -17.61 9.03 -7.19
C PHE A 62 -18.03 10.15 -6.20
N GLY A 63 -19.10 9.88 -5.44
CA GLY A 63 -19.61 10.77 -4.40
C GLY A 63 -20.25 12.04 -4.95
N ASN A 64 -20.82 12.86 -4.06
CA ASN A 64 -21.62 14.04 -4.40
C ASN A 64 -22.73 13.75 -5.43
N GLY A 65 -23.36 12.57 -5.33
CA GLY A 65 -24.40 12.11 -6.26
C GLY A 65 -23.91 11.65 -7.64
N ALA A 66 -22.61 11.64 -7.90
CA ALA A 66 -22.06 11.13 -9.15
C ALA A 66 -22.24 9.61 -9.25
N THR A 67 -22.48 9.12 -10.48
CA THR A 67 -22.39 7.68 -10.77
C THR A 67 -20.92 7.27 -10.71
N PRO A 68 -20.53 6.29 -9.87
CA PRO A 68 -19.13 5.93 -9.75
C PRO A 68 -18.54 5.39 -11.05
N GLY A 69 -17.35 5.87 -11.41
CA GLY A 69 -16.65 5.57 -12.64
C GLY A 69 -15.27 4.98 -12.37
N LEU A 70 -15.03 3.78 -12.90
CA LEU A 70 -13.72 3.13 -12.92
C LEU A 70 -12.98 3.54 -14.20
N ASN A 71 -11.69 3.80 -14.09
CA ASN A 71 -10.80 4.06 -15.21
C ASN A 71 -9.59 3.13 -15.11
N LEU A 72 -9.40 2.27 -16.12
CA LEU A 72 -8.23 1.39 -16.26
C LEU A 72 -7.47 1.67 -17.56
N ALA A 73 -7.39 2.95 -17.93
CA ALA A 73 -6.74 3.43 -19.14
C ALA A 73 -7.09 2.58 -20.39
N GLY A 74 -6.08 1.94 -20.99
CA GLY A 74 -6.23 1.13 -22.20
C GLY A 74 -6.47 -0.37 -21.96
N HIS A 75 -6.59 -0.84 -20.72
CA HIS A 75 -6.72 -2.28 -20.42
C HIS A 75 -8.07 -2.83 -20.81
N CYS A 76 -9.15 -2.12 -20.47
CA CYS A 76 -10.53 -2.55 -20.73
C CYS A 76 -11.49 -1.36 -20.56
N SER A 77 -12.75 -1.52 -21.00
CA SER A 77 -13.79 -0.50 -20.83
C SER A 77 -14.82 -0.93 -19.78
N PRO A 78 -14.84 -0.33 -18.58
CA PRO A 78 -15.83 -0.63 -17.55
C PRO A 78 -17.26 -0.30 -17.98
N ALA A 79 -17.44 0.76 -18.77
CA ALA A 79 -18.74 1.25 -19.22
C ALA A 79 -19.51 0.23 -20.10
N SER A 80 -18.80 -0.70 -20.73
CA SER A 80 -19.38 -1.78 -21.54
C SER A 80 -19.27 -3.16 -20.88
N ASN A 81 -19.08 -3.23 -19.55
CA ASN A 81 -18.77 -4.46 -18.80
C ASN A 81 -17.51 -5.20 -19.29
N GLY A 82 -16.63 -4.52 -20.02
CA GLY A 82 -15.44 -5.09 -20.64
C GLY A 82 -14.31 -5.44 -19.67
N CYS A 83 -14.42 -5.02 -18.40
CA CYS A 83 -13.41 -5.29 -17.37
C CYS A 83 -13.73 -6.49 -16.47
N THR A 84 -14.85 -7.18 -16.71
CA THR A 84 -15.27 -8.33 -15.89
C THR A 84 -14.31 -9.54 -16.00
N SER A 85 -13.54 -9.62 -17.08
CA SER A 85 -12.49 -10.62 -17.27
C SER A 85 -11.37 -10.52 -16.22
N LEU A 86 -11.16 -9.35 -15.62
CA LEU A 86 -10.15 -9.14 -14.58
C LEU A 86 -10.41 -9.97 -13.32
N SER A 87 -11.64 -10.46 -13.10
CA SER A 87 -11.95 -11.34 -11.97
C SER A 87 -11.02 -12.56 -11.90
N GLY A 88 -10.75 -13.20 -13.04
CA GLY A 88 -9.85 -14.35 -13.11
C GLY A 88 -8.41 -13.99 -12.72
N GLU A 89 -7.96 -12.81 -13.13
CA GLU A 89 -6.62 -12.30 -12.85
C GLU A 89 -6.45 -11.89 -11.38
N ILE A 90 -7.45 -11.23 -10.81
CA ILE A 90 -7.51 -10.92 -9.38
C ILE A 90 -7.40 -12.19 -8.54
N LYS A 91 -8.20 -13.22 -8.88
CA LYS A 91 -8.15 -14.52 -8.21
C LYS A 91 -6.78 -15.19 -8.38
N SER A 92 -6.15 -15.05 -9.54
CA SER A 92 -4.78 -15.54 -9.79
C SER A 92 -3.74 -14.88 -8.86
N CYS A 93 -3.81 -13.56 -8.66
CA CYS A 93 -2.98 -12.85 -7.70
C CYS A 93 -3.24 -13.32 -6.27
N GLN A 94 -4.50 -13.39 -5.86
CA GLN A 94 -4.90 -13.81 -4.51
C GLN A 94 -4.46 -15.24 -4.19
N ASN A 95 -4.51 -16.15 -5.15
CA ASN A 95 -4.00 -17.52 -5.01
C ASN A 95 -2.48 -17.59 -4.78
N GLN A 96 -1.74 -16.54 -5.13
CA GLN A 96 -0.31 -16.37 -4.86
C GLN A 96 -0.05 -15.64 -3.52
N GLY A 97 -1.10 -15.34 -2.76
CA GLY A 97 -1.02 -14.61 -1.49
C GLY A 97 -0.86 -13.10 -1.65
N ILE A 98 -1.05 -12.56 -2.86
CA ILE A 98 -0.97 -11.13 -3.14
C ILE A 98 -2.32 -10.50 -2.80
N LYS A 99 -2.30 -9.41 -2.02
CA LYS A 99 -3.52 -8.63 -1.75
C LYS A 99 -3.78 -7.69 -2.92
N VAL A 100 -5.04 -7.66 -3.37
CA VAL A 100 -5.47 -6.79 -4.47
C VAL A 100 -6.50 -5.80 -3.94
N MET A 101 -6.15 -4.52 -3.99
CA MET A 101 -6.99 -3.42 -3.52
C MET A 101 -7.56 -2.64 -4.71
N LEU A 102 -8.73 -2.04 -4.53
CA LEU A 102 -9.21 -0.97 -5.42
C LEU A 102 -8.71 0.36 -4.87
N SER A 103 -8.04 1.15 -5.72
CA SER A 103 -7.65 2.51 -5.36
C SER A 103 -8.70 3.54 -5.76
N LEU A 104 -9.06 4.39 -4.80
CA LEU A 104 -9.95 5.52 -4.98
C LEU A 104 -9.13 6.76 -5.33
N GLY A 105 -9.67 7.59 -6.22
CA GLY A 105 -9.12 8.92 -6.48
C GLY A 105 -8.05 8.92 -7.58
N GLY A 106 -6.81 9.19 -7.18
CA GLY A 106 -5.66 9.52 -8.03
C GLY A 106 -5.64 10.98 -8.46
N GLY A 107 -4.52 11.43 -9.04
CA GLY A 107 -4.30 12.82 -9.47
C GLY A 107 -5.22 13.33 -10.61
N ALA A 108 -6.04 12.47 -11.21
CA ALA A 108 -7.00 12.84 -12.25
C ALA A 108 -8.37 12.17 -12.01
N GLY A 109 -9.43 12.98 -11.90
CA GLY A 109 -10.78 12.49 -11.65
C GLY A 109 -11.75 13.57 -11.18
N SER A 110 -12.98 13.16 -10.86
CA SER A 110 -14.00 14.01 -10.24
C SER A 110 -14.62 13.26 -9.07
N TYR A 111 -14.02 13.43 -7.90
CA TYR A 111 -14.44 12.75 -6.68
C TYR A 111 -14.48 13.72 -5.50
N SER A 112 -15.49 13.56 -4.66
CA SER A 112 -15.63 14.26 -3.38
C SER A 112 -16.69 13.56 -2.53
N LEU A 113 -16.71 13.83 -1.23
CA LEU A 113 -17.78 13.41 -0.34
C LEU A 113 -18.51 14.66 0.15
N ALA A 114 -19.83 14.70 -0.03
CA ALA A 114 -20.65 15.86 0.30
C ALA A 114 -21.15 15.88 1.75
N SER A 115 -21.29 14.69 2.37
CA SER A 115 -21.70 14.50 3.76
C SER A 115 -21.25 13.14 4.31
N GLN A 116 -21.49 12.91 5.59
CA GLN A 116 -21.31 11.60 6.21
C GLN A 116 -22.21 10.52 5.57
N GLU A 117 -23.44 10.87 5.19
CA GLU A 117 -24.36 9.97 4.48
C GLU A 117 -23.88 9.64 3.07
N ASP A 118 -23.26 10.61 2.38
CA ASP A 118 -22.62 10.37 1.08
C ASP A 118 -21.41 9.44 1.23
N ALA A 119 -20.57 9.65 2.25
CA ALA A 119 -19.48 8.73 2.59
C ALA A 119 -19.98 7.29 2.83
N LYS A 120 -21.08 7.13 3.57
CA LYS A 120 -21.73 5.83 3.76
C LYS A 120 -22.28 5.25 2.46
N SER A 121 -22.91 6.07 1.62
CA SER A 121 -23.47 5.63 0.34
C SER A 121 -22.36 5.14 -0.61
N VAL A 122 -21.21 5.83 -0.62
CA VAL A 122 -20.00 5.38 -1.33
C VAL A 122 -19.46 4.08 -0.72
N ALA A 123 -19.41 3.94 0.61
CA ALA A 123 -19.00 2.71 1.27
C ALA A 123 -19.88 1.51 0.85
N ASP A 124 -21.20 1.70 0.82
CA ASP A 124 -22.17 0.68 0.42
C ASP A 124 -22.00 0.30 -1.05
N TYR A 125 -21.71 1.28 -1.92
CA TYR A 125 -21.38 1.02 -3.32
C TYR A 125 -20.11 0.17 -3.45
N LEU A 126 -19.03 0.54 -2.75
CA LEU A 126 -17.76 -0.19 -2.76
C LEU A 126 -17.93 -1.62 -2.24
N TRP A 127 -18.67 -1.77 -1.14
CA TRP A 127 -18.99 -3.07 -0.55
C TRP A 127 -19.66 -4.00 -1.56
N ASN A 128 -20.72 -3.51 -2.22
CA ASN A 128 -21.54 -4.31 -3.12
C ASN A 128 -20.89 -4.58 -4.49
N ASN A 129 -20.05 -3.68 -4.98
CA ASN A 129 -19.50 -3.77 -6.34
C ASN A 129 -18.08 -4.35 -6.41
N PHE A 130 -17.31 -4.28 -5.32
CA PHE A 130 -15.89 -4.67 -5.33
C PHE A 130 -15.48 -5.57 -4.16
N LEU A 131 -16.17 -5.47 -3.02
CA LEU A 131 -15.88 -6.29 -1.84
C LEU A 131 -16.92 -7.41 -1.70
N GLY A 132 -17.24 -7.82 -0.46
CA GLY A 132 -18.04 -9.00 -0.15
C GLY A 132 -19.56 -8.84 -0.28
N GLY A 133 -20.05 -7.68 -0.69
CA GLY A 133 -21.46 -7.45 -0.97
C GLY A 133 -21.89 -8.01 -2.33
N THR A 134 -23.14 -7.73 -2.71
CA THR A 134 -23.74 -8.26 -3.94
C THR A 134 -24.20 -7.14 -4.86
N SER A 135 -23.88 -7.25 -6.15
CA SER A 135 -24.34 -6.38 -7.22
C SER A 135 -24.45 -7.19 -8.50
N SER A 136 -25.45 -6.91 -9.34
CA SER A 136 -25.61 -7.54 -10.65
C SER A 136 -24.64 -7.01 -11.71
N SER A 137 -23.93 -5.92 -11.43
CA SER A 137 -23.10 -5.20 -12.39
C SER A 137 -21.74 -4.82 -11.78
N ARG A 138 -21.07 -5.79 -11.16
CA ARG A 138 -19.73 -5.59 -10.58
C ARG A 138 -18.71 -5.26 -11.68
N PRO A 139 -18.04 -4.10 -11.66
CA PRO A 139 -17.19 -3.66 -12.77
C PRO A 139 -16.01 -4.59 -13.10
N LEU A 140 -15.47 -5.27 -12.09
CA LEU A 140 -14.35 -6.21 -12.21
C LEU A 140 -14.78 -7.67 -12.17
N GLY A 141 -16.10 -7.94 -12.30
CA GLY A 141 -16.66 -9.28 -12.18
C GLY A 141 -16.83 -9.74 -10.73
N ASP A 142 -16.88 -11.06 -10.54
CA ASP A 142 -17.27 -11.70 -9.28
C ASP A 142 -16.13 -11.83 -8.25
N ALA A 143 -14.91 -11.40 -8.58
CA ALA A 143 -13.81 -11.38 -7.61
C ALA A 143 -14.13 -10.42 -6.46
N VAL A 144 -13.75 -10.83 -5.26
CA VAL A 144 -13.86 -10.02 -4.03
C VAL A 144 -12.46 -9.50 -3.72
N LEU A 145 -12.28 -8.19 -3.85
CA LEU A 145 -11.01 -7.52 -3.53
C LEU A 145 -10.69 -7.63 -2.04
N ASP A 146 -9.41 -7.49 -1.71
CA ASP A 146 -8.91 -7.54 -0.34
C ASP A 146 -9.26 -6.28 0.44
N GLY A 147 -9.36 -5.14 -0.23
CA GLY A 147 -9.50 -3.87 0.46
C GLY A 147 -9.64 -2.68 -0.46
N ILE A 148 -9.62 -1.50 0.15
CA ILE A 148 -9.75 -0.21 -0.49
C ILE A 148 -8.53 0.65 -0.15
N ASP A 149 -7.92 1.19 -1.19
CA ASP A 149 -6.83 2.15 -1.09
C ASP A 149 -7.35 3.58 -1.28
N PHE A 150 -6.93 4.47 -0.39
CA PHE A 150 -7.31 5.87 -0.39
C PHE A 150 -6.14 6.69 -0.96
N ASP A 151 -6.20 6.96 -2.27
CA ASP A 151 -5.27 7.85 -2.97
C ASP A 151 -5.97 9.18 -3.28
N ILE A 152 -6.22 9.95 -2.23
CA ILE A 152 -7.01 11.19 -2.31
C ILE A 152 -6.07 12.37 -2.44
N GLU A 153 -5.96 12.90 -3.65
CA GLU A 153 -5.02 13.97 -3.99
C GLU A 153 -5.66 15.36 -4.13
N ALA A 154 -6.99 15.44 -4.05
CA ALA A 154 -7.74 16.69 -4.23
C ALA A 154 -9.01 16.75 -3.36
N GLY A 155 -9.59 17.94 -3.29
CA GLY A 155 -10.86 18.20 -2.61
C GLY A 155 -10.71 18.73 -1.19
N SER A 156 -11.78 18.66 -0.39
CA SER A 156 -11.85 19.32 0.92
C SER A 156 -11.20 18.55 2.08
N GLY A 157 -10.81 17.29 1.86
CA GLY A 157 -10.34 16.40 2.94
C GLY A 157 -11.44 15.97 3.93
N GLN A 158 -12.70 16.28 3.65
CA GLN A 158 -13.83 15.97 4.54
C GLN A 158 -14.41 14.57 4.29
N TYR A 159 -14.90 13.96 5.37
CA TYR A 159 -15.67 12.69 5.40
C TYR A 159 -14.92 11.43 4.97
N TRP A 160 -13.62 11.51 4.64
CA TRP A 160 -12.80 10.33 4.37
C TRP A 160 -12.66 9.42 5.60
N ASP A 161 -12.70 10.00 6.80
CA ASP A 161 -12.76 9.26 8.06
C ASP A 161 -14.08 8.50 8.24
N ASP A 162 -15.21 9.09 7.84
CA ASP A 162 -16.51 8.42 7.83
C ASP A 162 -16.57 7.27 6.81
N LEU A 163 -15.98 7.46 5.63
CA LEU A 163 -15.83 6.40 4.63
C LEU A 163 -14.97 5.25 5.19
N ALA A 164 -13.83 5.55 5.82
CA ALA A 164 -12.96 4.56 6.45
C ALA A 164 -13.68 3.77 7.56
N ARG A 165 -14.41 4.47 8.46
CA ARG A 165 -15.22 3.80 9.51
C ARG A 165 -16.28 2.88 8.91
N SER A 166 -16.97 3.35 7.87
CA SER A 166 -18.04 2.58 7.22
C SER A 166 -17.50 1.32 6.53
N LEU A 167 -16.39 1.43 5.80
CA LEU A 167 -15.72 0.29 5.18
C LEU A 167 -15.16 -0.69 6.22
N SER A 168 -14.53 -0.17 7.28
CA SER A 168 -14.01 -1.01 8.37
C SER A 168 -15.11 -1.84 9.04
N ALA A 169 -16.31 -1.28 9.21
CA ALA A 169 -17.43 -1.98 9.84
C ALA A 169 -17.85 -3.24 9.07
N TYR A 170 -17.70 -3.27 7.75
CA TYR A 170 -17.99 -4.45 6.91
C TYR A 170 -17.08 -5.64 7.20
N SER A 171 -15.91 -5.43 7.82
CA SER A 171 -15.03 -6.54 8.26
C SER A 171 -15.72 -7.48 9.25
N SER A 172 -16.74 -7.01 9.97
CA SER A 172 -17.54 -7.85 10.88
C SER A 172 -18.55 -8.76 10.18
N GLN A 173 -18.79 -8.56 8.87
CA GLN A 173 -19.79 -9.27 8.09
C GLN A 173 -19.21 -10.42 7.24
N GLY A 174 -17.89 -10.68 7.33
CA GLY A 174 -17.25 -11.74 6.58
C GLY A 174 -15.73 -11.62 6.57
N ARG A 175 -15.16 -11.44 5.37
CA ARG A 175 -13.71 -11.24 5.19
C ARG A 175 -13.32 -9.85 5.69
N LYS A 176 -12.15 -9.74 6.34
CA LYS A 176 -11.51 -8.45 6.64
C LYS A 176 -11.43 -7.59 5.38
N VAL A 177 -11.88 -6.34 5.50
CA VAL A 177 -11.68 -5.29 4.49
C VAL A 177 -10.41 -4.55 4.89
N TYR A 178 -9.35 -4.71 4.10
CA TYR A 178 -8.11 -3.97 4.33
C TYR A 178 -8.32 -2.50 3.93
N LEU A 179 -7.77 -1.59 4.74
CA LEU A 179 -7.77 -0.16 4.43
C LEU A 179 -6.34 0.32 4.26
N THR A 180 -6.06 0.93 3.11
CA THR A 180 -4.75 1.51 2.82
C THR A 180 -4.87 2.97 2.41
N ALA A 181 -3.80 3.73 2.59
CA ALA A 181 -3.79 5.15 2.25
C ALA A 181 -2.47 5.55 1.60
N ALA A 182 -2.57 6.48 0.63
CA ALA A 182 -1.45 7.08 -0.09
C ALA A 182 -1.33 8.58 0.18
N PRO A 183 -1.07 9.03 1.42
CA PRO A 183 -0.86 10.45 1.68
C PRO A 183 0.40 10.95 0.97
N GLN A 184 0.42 12.23 0.62
CA GLN A 184 1.66 12.89 0.23
C GLN A 184 2.61 13.03 1.42
N CYS A 185 3.92 13.21 1.18
CA CYS A 185 4.89 13.32 2.26
C CYS A 185 4.79 14.55 3.20
N PRO A 186 4.18 15.70 2.83
CA PRO A 186 3.95 16.78 3.78
C PRO A 186 3.05 16.31 4.93
N PHE A 187 3.50 16.52 6.17
CA PHE A 187 2.77 16.06 7.37
C PHE A 187 2.18 17.24 8.16
N PRO A 188 0.91 17.16 8.59
CA PRO A 188 -0.07 16.13 8.23
C PRO A 188 -0.55 16.29 6.79
N ASP A 189 -0.97 15.18 6.17
CA ASP A 189 -1.58 15.23 4.84
C ASP A 189 -2.93 15.96 4.89
N ALA A 190 -3.14 16.90 3.96
CA ALA A 190 -4.30 17.79 3.96
C ALA A 190 -5.62 17.06 3.66
N HIS A 191 -5.59 15.94 2.94
CA HIS A 191 -6.78 15.21 2.52
C HIS A 191 -7.05 13.99 3.40
N LEU A 192 -5.99 13.29 3.81
CA LEU A 192 -6.08 11.99 4.49
C LEU A 192 -5.75 12.05 5.98
N GLY A 193 -5.28 13.18 6.51
CA GLY A 193 -4.89 13.28 7.92
C GLY A 193 -6.01 12.89 8.89
N THR A 194 -7.24 13.33 8.65
CA THR A 194 -8.42 12.97 9.47
C THR A 194 -8.76 11.48 9.37
N ALA A 195 -8.71 10.91 8.17
CA ALA A 195 -8.96 9.49 7.93
C ALA A 195 -7.90 8.62 8.62
N ILE A 196 -6.61 8.93 8.43
CA ILE A 196 -5.49 8.21 9.05
C ILE A 196 -5.59 8.25 10.58
N ASN A 197 -5.99 9.39 11.16
CA ASN A 197 -6.15 9.55 12.61
C ASN A 197 -7.25 8.67 13.22
N THR A 198 -8.12 8.03 12.42
CA THR A 198 -9.06 7.02 12.93
C THR A 198 -8.36 5.78 13.49
N GLY A 199 -7.11 5.51 13.09
CA GLY A 199 -6.39 4.30 13.49
C GLY A 199 -6.83 3.03 12.77
N LEU A 200 -7.63 3.15 11.70
CA LEU A 200 -8.24 2.01 11.00
C LEU A 200 -7.40 1.50 9.81
N PHE A 201 -6.38 2.25 9.40
CA PHE A 201 -5.57 1.92 8.22
C PHE A 201 -4.53 0.84 8.55
N ASP A 202 -4.57 -0.24 7.77
CA ASP A 202 -3.64 -1.37 7.88
C ASP A 202 -2.27 -1.00 7.30
N TYR A 203 -2.25 -0.34 6.14
CA TYR A 203 -1.05 0.02 5.41
C TYR A 203 -1.09 1.48 4.96
N VAL A 204 -0.01 2.22 5.14
CA VAL A 204 0.10 3.61 4.67
C VAL A 204 1.38 3.74 3.84
N TRP A 205 1.25 4.02 2.54
CA TRP A 205 2.38 4.25 1.64
C TRP A 205 2.52 5.73 1.32
N ILE A 206 3.38 6.40 2.08
CA ILE A 206 3.60 7.84 1.95
C ILE A 206 4.30 8.12 0.62
N GLN A 207 3.73 9.01 -0.19
CA GLN A 207 4.29 9.41 -1.47
C GLN A 207 5.44 10.40 -1.27
N PHE A 208 6.68 9.89 -1.26
CA PHE A 208 7.91 10.68 -1.11
C PHE A 208 8.40 11.24 -2.46
N TYR A 209 7.47 11.80 -3.23
CA TYR A 209 7.72 12.37 -4.55
C TYR A 209 6.74 13.51 -4.85
N ASN A 210 6.98 14.26 -5.93
CA ASN A 210 6.18 15.43 -6.34
C ASN A 210 6.03 16.58 -5.31
N ASN A 211 6.84 16.59 -4.25
CA ASN A 211 6.84 17.55 -3.15
C ASN A 211 8.22 18.22 -2.93
N PRO A 212 8.85 18.81 -3.96
CA PRO A 212 10.24 19.26 -3.90
C PRO A 212 10.48 20.44 -2.94
N LEU A 213 9.44 21.20 -2.60
CA LEU A 213 9.54 22.39 -1.74
C LEU A 213 9.10 22.13 -0.29
N ALA A 214 8.65 20.91 0.02
CA ALA A 214 8.08 20.56 1.33
C ALA A 214 9.09 19.85 2.25
N GLN A 215 10.36 19.74 1.84
CA GLN A 215 11.45 19.14 2.63
C GLN A 215 11.09 17.74 3.18
N CYS A 216 10.39 16.94 2.38
CA CYS A 216 9.97 15.60 2.79
C CYS A 216 10.39 14.50 1.82
N GLN A 217 10.90 14.81 0.62
CA GLN A 217 11.34 13.83 -0.36
C GLN A 217 12.86 13.80 -0.55
N TYR A 218 13.36 12.82 -1.30
CA TYR A 218 14.75 12.78 -1.72
C TYR A 218 15.06 13.88 -2.75
N ALA A 219 16.23 14.49 -2.61
CA ALA A 219 16.89 15.28 -3.63
C ALA A 219 18.32 14.79 -3.78
N SER A 220 18.92 14.94 -4.97
CA SER A 220 20.26 14.41 -5.25
C SER A 220 21.29 14.83 -4.19
N GLY A 221 21.85 13.84 -3.48
CA GLY A 221 22.82 14.06 -2.40
C GLY A 221 22.24 14.46 -1.04
N ASN A 222 20.90 14.47 -0.88
CA ASN A 222 20.21 14.79 0.36
C ASN A 222 19.16 13.73 0.71
N THR A 223 19.52 12.85 1.65
CA THR A 223 18.60 11.87 2.28
C THR A 223 17.99 12.38 3.59
N LYS A 224 18.42 13.54 4.10
CA LYS A 224 18.03 14.04 5.42
C LYS A 224 16.53 14.35 5.47
N ASP A 225 16.01 15.00 4.44
CA ASP A 225 14.61 15.45 4.38
C ASP A 225 13.63 14.27 4.37
N ILE A 226 13.88 13.28 3.52
CA ILE A 226 13.09 12.04 3.47
C ILE A 226 13.19 11.24 4.77
N LEU A 227 14.38 11.12 5.38
CA LEU A 227 14.54 10.39 6.64
C LEU A 227 13.87 11.09 7.82
N ASN A 228 13.89 12.43 7.86
CA ASN A 228 13.18 13.20 8.89
C ASN A 228 11.66 13.07 8.74
N SER A 229 11.16 13.18 7.51
CA SER A 229 9.74 13.02 7.22
C SER A 229 9.27 11.58 7.51
N TRP A 230 10.07 10.57 7.16
CA TRP A 230 9.81 9.17 7.55
C TRP A 230 9.63 9.01 9.05
N ASN A 231 10.55 9.56 9.86
CA ASN A 231 10.45 9.49 11.32
C ASN A 231 9.16 10.12 11.84
N GLN A 232 8.73 11.25 11.25
CA GLN A 232 7.46 11.88 11.60
C GLN A 232 6.26 10.97 11.25
N TRP A 233 6.23 10.41 10.04
CA TRP A 233 5.17 9.51 9.59
C TRP A 233 5.10 8.22 10.40
N THR A 234 6.23 7.68 10.88
CA THR A 234 6.22 6.47 11.72
C THR A 234 5.51 6.64 13.08
N SER A 235 5.19 7.86 13.48
CA SER A 235 4.43 8.14 14.71
C SER A 235 2.92 7.90 14.59
N ILE A 236 2.34 7.82 13.38
CA ILE A 236 0.88 7.66 13.19
C ILE A 236 0.35 6.33 13.72
N ASN A 237 -0.93 6.25 14.04
CA ASN A 237 -1.57 4.98 14.40
C ASN A 237 -2.00 4.21 13.14
N ALA A 238 -1.11 3.36 12.62
CA ALA A 238 -1.39 2.46 11.48
C ALA A 238 -0.60 1.15 11.67
N GLY A 239 -1.02 0.09 10.97
CA GLY A 239 -0.39 -1.23 11.05
C GLY A 239 1.05 -1.25 10.55
N SER A 240 1.26 -0.91 9.27
CA SER A 240 2.59 -0.80 8.67
C SER A 240 2.69 0.40 7.73
N ILE A 241 3.91 0.89 7.58
CA ILE A 241 4.24 2.11 6.85
C ILE A 241 5.23 1.78 5.76
N PHE A 242 4.94 2.25 4.55
CA PHE A 242 5.69 1.97 3.34
C PHE A 242 6.29 3.25 2.79
N LEU A 243 7.50 3.14 2.25
CA LEU A 243 8.18 4.21 1.53
C LEU A 243 7.66 4.24 0.08
N GLY A 244 6.75 5.16 -0.24
CA GLY A 244 6.21 5.33 -1.58
C GLY A 244 7.13 6.12 -2.50
N LEU A 245 7.49 5.53 -3.64
CA LEU A 245 8.47 6.07 -4.58
C LEU A 245 8.02 5.95 -6.04
N PRO A 246 8.50 6.83 -6.93
CA PRO A 246 8.36 6.62 -8.36
C PRO A 246 9.34 5.53 -8.80
N ALA A 247 8.87 4.59 -9.63
CA ALA A 247 9.68 3.46 -10.11
C ALA A 247 10.70 3.85 -11.20
N SER A 248 10.55 5.02 -11.81
CA SER A 248 11.52 5.60 -12.74
C SER A 248 11.53 7.13 -12.64
N PRO A 249 12.55 7.82 -13.18
CA PRO A 249 12.58 9.28 -13.24
C PRO A 249 11.37 9.90 -13.97
N GLU A 250 10.79 9.18 -14.94
CA GLU A 250 9.66 9.65 -15.75
C GLU A 250 8.31 9.48 -15.05
N ALA A 251 8.24 8.68 -13.98
CA ALA A 251 6.98 8.39 -13.29
C ALA A 251 6.48 9.54 -12.40
N ALA A 252 7.35 10.50 -12.07
CA ALA A 252 7.04 11.66 -11.23
C ALA A 252 7.87 12.87 -11.63
N GLY A 253 7.39 14.08 -11.34
CA GLY A 253 8.13 15.32 -11.63
C GLY A 253 9.36 15.53 -10.75
N SER A 254 9.43 14.86 -9.58
CA SER A 254 10.60 14.88 -8.70
C SER A 254 10.52 13.77 -7.64
N GLY A 255 11.62 13.48 -6.95
CA GLY A 255 11.65 12.53 -5.82
C GLY A 255 12.13 11.11 -6.17
N TYR A 256 12.46 10.83 -7.43
CA TYR A 256 13.08 9.56 -7.81
C TYR A 256 14.41 9.33 -7.11
N ILE A 257 14.59 8.10 -6.60
CA ILE A 257 15.78 7.66 -5.87
C ILE A 257 16.45 6.55 -6.67
N PRO A 258 17.71 6.69 -7.07
CA PRO A 258 18.45 5.56 -7.67
C PRO A 258 18.47 4.32 -6.74
N PRO A 259 18.33 3.09 -7.26
CA PRO A 259 18.29 1.89 -6.43
C PRO A 259 19.49 1.71 -5.49
N ASP A 260 20.69 2.07 -5.93
CA ASP A 260 21.90 2.01 -5.13
C ASP A 260 21.86 3.01 -3.95
N VAL A 261 21.34 4.22 -4.16
CA VAL A 261 21.13 5.21 -3.10
C VAL A 261 20.06 4.72 -2.11
N LEU A 262 18.93 4.21 -2.62
CA LEU A 262 17.85 3.68 -1.78
C LEU A 262 18.37 2.54 -0.88
N THR A 263 19.03 1.56 -1.47
CA THR A 263 19.49 0.35 -0.76
C THR A 263 20.65 0.61 0.18
N SER A 264 21.56 1.54 -0.14
CA SER A 264 22.75 1.81 0.70
C SER A 264 22.57 2.92 1.73
N GLN A 265 21.68 3.91 1.50
CA GLN A 265 21.59 5.11 2.34
C GLN A 265 20.25 5.28 3.06
N ILE A 266 19.16 4.72 2.54
CA ILE A 266 17.81 4.96 3.07
C ILE A 266 17.25 3.72 3.76
N LEU A 267 17.17 2.58 3.04
CA LEU A 267 16.63 1.32 3.58
C LEU A 267 17.28 0.91 4.91
N PRO A 268 18.61 0.98 5.10
CA PRO A 268 19.23 0.59 6.37
C PRO A 268 18.71 1.41 7.56
N THR A 269 18.37 2.68 7.33
CA THR A 269 17.85 3.56 8.38
C THR A 269 16.37 3.27 8.64
N ILE A 270 15.54 3.25 7.60
CA ILE A 270 14.09 3.15 7.78
C ILE A 270 13.62 1.77 8.28
N LYS A 271 14.38 0.70 7.96
CA LYS A 271 14.14 -0.67 8.43
C LYS A 271 14.30 -0.84 9.94
N SER A 272 14.93 0.12 10.63
CA SER A 272 15.00 0.12 12.10
C SER A 272 13.66 0.47 12.76
N SER A 273 12.71 1.02 12.02
CA SER A 273 11.36 1.32 12.53
C SER A 273 10.55 0.04 12.69
N GLY A 274 9.95 -0.15 13.88
CA GLY A 274 9.04 -1.28 14.13
C GLY A 274 7.74 -1.25 13.31
N LYS A 275 7.48 -0.18 12.55
CA LYS A 275 6.34 -0.08 11.61
C LYS A 275 6.76 -0.18 10.15
N TYR A 276 8.04 -0.41 9.84
CA TYR A 276 8.47 -0.56 8.46
C TYR A 276 7.75 -1.76 7.82
N GLY A 277 6.94 -1.47 6.80
CA GLY A 277 6.23 -2.47 6.00
C GLY A 277 6.90 -2.76 4.67
N GLY A 278 7.70 -1.83 4.14
CA GLY A 278 8.36 -2.02 2.85
C GLY A 278 8.39 -0.77 1.97
N VAL A 279 8.31 -0.98 0.65
CA VAL A 279 8.33 0.06 -0.39
C VAL A 279 7.04 -0.02 -1.21
N MET A 280 6.49 1.13 -1.58
CA MET A 280 5.42 1.22 -2.58
C MET A 280 5.99 1.87 -3.84
N LEU A 281 5.60 1.39 -5.01
CA LEU A 281 6.07 1.90 -6.29
C LEU A 281 4.91 2.44 -7.13
N TRP A 282 5.10 3.67 -7.61
CA TRP A 282 4.30 4.28 -8.68
C TRP A 282 5.12 4.26 -9.98
N SER A 283 4.80 3.48 -11.01
CA SER A 283 3.75 2.45 -11.11
C SER A 283 4.29 1.26 -11.91
N LYS A 284 3.49 0.21 -12.11
CA LYS A 284 3.90 -1.00 -12.84
C LYS A 284 4.41 -0.72 -14.26
N PHE A 285 3.88 0.30 -14.94
CA PHE A 285 4.38 0.73 -16.25
C PHE A 285 5.84 1.20 -16.21
N PHE A 286 6.22 1.92 -15.15
CA PHE A 286 7.56 2.48 -15.00
C PHE A 286 8.53 1.54 -14.28
N ASP A 287 8.04 0.48 -13.66
CA ASP A 287 8.85 -0.53 -12.98
C ASP A 287 9.56 -1.49 -13.95
N ASN A 288 10.47 -0.91 -14.74
CA ASN A 288 11.40 -1.58 -15.63
C ASN A 288 12.66 -1.97 -14.85
N ASP A 289 12.50 -2.91 -13.92
CA ASP A 289 13.52 -3.51 -13.05
C ASP A 289 13.91 -2.74 -11.78
N TYR A 290 13.20 -1.66 -11.44
CA TYR A 290 13.42 -0.96 -10.17
C TYR A 290 13.15 -1.88 -8.98
N SER A 291 11.99 -2.56 -8.96
CA SER A 291 11.65 -3.54 -7.93
C SER A 291 12.63 -4.72 -7.93
N ALA A 292 13.06 -5.21 -9.09
CA ALA A 292 14.05 -6.29 -9.18
C ALA A 292 15.40 -5.90 -8.56
N ALA A 293 15.81 -4.63 -8.71
CA ALA A 293 17.05 -4.12 -8.14
C ALA A 293 17.01 -4.00 -6.61
N ILE A 294 15.83 -3.80 -6.01
CA ILE A 294 15.69 -3.52 -4.58
C ILE A 294 15.12 -4.68 -3.76
N ILE A 295 14.50 -5.68 -4.40
CA ILE A 295 13.70 -6.73 -3.71
C ILE A 295 14.47 -7.49 -2.63
N ASN A 296 15.77 -7.71 -2.80
CA ASN A 296 16.59 -8.41 -1.79
C ASN A 296 17.03 -7.51 -0.62
N SER A 297 16.78 -6.20 -0.72
CA SER A 297 17.15 -5.21 0.29
C SER A 297 15.95 -4.69 1.10
N VAL A 298 14.76 -4.70 0.49
CA VAL A 298 13.48 -4.45 1.16
C VAL A 298 13.24 -5.56 2.18
#